data_AF-N8YWZ5-F1
#
_entry.id   AF-N8YWZ5-F1
#
_cell.length_a   1.000
_cell.length_b   1.000
_cell.length_c   1.000
_cell.angle_alpha   90.00
_cell.angle_beta   90.00
_cell.angle_gamma   90.00
#
_symmetry.space_group_name_H-M   'P 1'
#
loop_
_entity.id
_entity.type
_entity.pdbx_description
1 polymer ?
#
loop_
_entity_poly.entity_id
_entity_poly.type
_entity_poly.pdbx_seq_one_letter_code
_entity_poly.pdbx_strand_id
1 'polypeptide(L)'
;MPIVFYHNYFYDVPFLLNLQKPVYLVDDWENASQDSSSEQLKDGLIFEPERRQYLWSDSMLDQQIKAGQALVVLARSNSFTPHYANVQVLHYRNYDVYFFNTIGPVQK
;
A
#
# COMPACT_ATOMS: atom_id res chain seq x y z
N MET A 1 -6.21 -9.06 5.88
CA MET A 1 -6.26 -7.64 5.53
C MET A 1 -4.99 -7.30 4.78
N PRO A 2 -5.08 -6.84 3.52
CA PRO A 2 -3.93 -6.39 2.74
C PRO A 2 -3.17 -5.26 3.44
N ILE A 3 -1.85 -5.30 3.38
CA ILE A 3 -0.98 -4.19 3.73
C ILE A 3 -0.44 -3.65 2.42
N VAL A 4 -0.67 -2.37 2.18
CA VAL A 4 -0.36 -1.68 0.94
C VAL A 4 0.67 -0.60 1.23
N PHE A 5 1.74 -0.59 0.46
CA PHE A 5 2.77 0.44 0.50
C PHE A 5 2.54 1.39 -0.68
N TYR A 6 2.43 2.69 -0.42
CA TYR A 6 2.08 3.71 -1.42
C TYR A 6 3.31 4.53 -1.81
N HIS A 7 3.78 4.38 -3.06
CA HIS A 7 4.97 5.00 -3.66
C HIS A 7 6.24 4.97 -2.79
N ASN A 8 6.35 4.01 -1.88
CA ASN A 8 7.51 3.86 -1.01
C ASN A 8 7.57 2.45 -0.41
N TYR A 9 8.67 1.73 -0.64
CA TYR A 9 8.87 0.42 -0.03
C TYR A 9 9.45 0.55 1.40
N PHE A 10 8.68 0.17 2.41
CA PHE A 10 9.11 0.19 3.80
C PHE A 10 9.80 -1.13 4.17
N TYR A 11 11.11 -1.23 3.95
CA TYR A 11 11.88 -2.46 4.12
C TYR A 11 11.74 -3.13 5.51
N ASP A 12 11.62 -2.33 6.57
CA ASP A 12 11.56 -2.84 7.94
C ASP A 12 10.18 -3.41 8.30
N VAL A 13 9.11 -2.89 7.71
CA VAL A 13 7.73 -3.16 8.14
C VAL A 13 7.35 -4.65 8.00
N PRO A 14 7.63 -5.34 6.88
CA PRO A 14 7.29 -6.76 6.75
C PRO A 14 7.95 -7.62 7.83
N PHE A 15 9.20 -7.30 8.17
CA PHE A 15 9.94 -8.01 9.20
C PHE A 15 9.41 -7.70 10.61
N LEU A 16 9.24 -6.42 10.94
CA LEU A 16 8.78 -5.97 12.26
C LEU A 16 7.38 -6.49 12.60
N LEU A 17 6.51 -6.60 11.60
CA LEU A 17 5.15 -7.12 11.77
C LEU A 17 5.05 -8.64 11.56
N ASN A 18 6.18 -9.33 11.31
CA ASN A 18 6.23 -10.76 10.99
C ASN A 18 5.17 -11.18 9.96
N LEU A 19 5.09 -10.43 8.86
CA LEU A 19 4.04 -10.60 7.87
C LEU A 19 4.17 -11.94 7.15
N GLN A 20 3.15 -12.78 7.31
CA GLN A 20 3.04 -14.08 6.63
C GLN A 20 2.57 -13.95 5.18
N LYS A 21 2.08 -12.77 4.78
CA LYS A 21 1.57 -12.50 3.44
C LYS A 21 2.40 -11.38 2.80
N PRO A 22 2.64 -11.44 1.48
CA PRO A 22 3.31 -10.37 0.76
C PRO A 22 2.52 -9.06 0.88
N VAL A 23 3.28 -7.96 0.90
CA VAL A 23 2.72 -6.61 0.83
C VAL A 23 2.37 -6.27 -0.61
N TYR A 24 1.33 -5.47 -0.77
CA TYR A 24 1.01 -4.87 -2.06
C TYR A 24 1.78 -3.57 -2.19
N LEU A 25 2.37 -3.32 -3.36
CA LEU A 25 3.08 -2.07 -3.62
C LEU A 25 2.35 -1.30 -4.71
N VAL A 26 2.00 -0.07 -4.40
CA VAL A 26 1.37 0.87 -5.32
C VAL A 26 2.45 1.79 -5.82
N ASP A 27 2.64 1.81 -7.13
CA ASP A 27 3.56 2.74 -7.79
C ASP A 27 3.13 3.00 -9.23
N ASP A 28 3.73 4.01 -9.86
CA ASP A 28 3.65 4.17 -11.31
C ASP A 28 4.63 3.18 -11.96
N TRP A 29 4.21 1.93 -12.10
CA TRP A 29 5.06 0.89 -12.67
C TRP A 29 5.50 1.15 -14.11
N GLU A 30 4.92 2.11 -14.83
CA GLU A 30 5.41 2.51 -16.15
C GLU A 30 6.59 3.49 -16.01
N ASN A 31 6.51 4.44 -15.06
CA ASN A 31 7.51 5.49 -14.85
C ASN A 31 8.40 5.33 -13.59
N ALA A 32 8.31 4.21 -12.88
CA ALA A 32 9.00 3.98 -11.58
C ALA A 32 10.55 3.93 -11.64
N SER A 33 11.18 4.35 -12.75
CA SER A 33 12.64 4.40 -12.91
C SER A 33 13.33 5.47 -12.05
N GLN A 34 12.59 6.17 -11.19
CA GLN A 34 13.14 7.21 -10.33
C GLN A 34 13.43 6.74 -8.89
N ASP A 35 12.96 5.55 -8.49
CA ASP A 35 13.29 4.95 -7.19
C ASP A 35 14.00 3.60 -7.36
N SER A 36 15.19 3.49 -6.76
CA SER A 36 16.03 2.30 -6.79
C SER A 36 15.32 1.03 -6.32
N SER A 37 14.33 1.14 -5.42
CA SER A 37 13.56 -0.01 -4.95
C SER A 37 12.63 -0.56 -6.02
N SER A 38 12.02 0.33 -6.81
CA SER A 38 11.02 -0.06 -7.81
C SER A 38 11.69 -0.71 -9.03
N GLU A 39 12.92 -0.30 -9.37
CA GLU A 39 13.76 -0.98 -10.36
C GLU A 39 14.13 -2.40 -9.91
N GLN A 40 14.62 -2.56 -8.68
CA GLN A 40 14.97 -3.88 -8.13
C GLN A 40 13.76 -4.83 -8.10
N LEU A 41 12.57 -4.30 -7.78
CA LEU A 41 11.34 -5.09 -7.77
C LEU A 41 10.91 -5.49 -9.19
N LYS A 42 11.04 -4.59 -10.18
CA LYS A 42 10.80 -4.92 -11.59
C LYS A 42 11.76 -6.00 -12.10
N ASP A 43 13.04 -5.90 -11.76
CA ASP A 43 14.04 -6.91 -12.10
C ASP A 43 13.72 -8.26 -11.46
N GLY A 44 13.28 -8.26 -10.20
CA GLY A 44 12.83 -9.46 -9.49
C GLY A 44 11.68 -10.20 -10.19
N LEU A 45 10.78 -9.47 -10.87
CA LEU A 45 9.67 -10.09 -11.62
C LEU A 45 10.11 -10.96 -12.81
N ILE A 46 11.35 -10.81 -13.29
CA ILE A 46 11.91 -11.68 -14.33
C ILE A 46 12.03 -13.12 -13.80
N PHE A 47 12.34 -13.26 -12.51
CA PHE A 47 12.54 -14.54 -11.84
C PHE A 47 11.26 -15.05 -11.16
N GLU A 48 10.41 -14.14 -10.67
CA GLU A 48 9.18 -14.45 -9.94
C GLU A 48 7.96 -13.72 -10.56
N PRO A 49 7.53 -14.09 -11.78
CA PRO A 49 6.48 -13.37 -12.51
C PRO A 49 5.12 -13.38 -11.80
N GLU A 50 4.85 -14.39 -10.98
CA GLU A 50 3.63 -14.51 -10.17
C GLU A 50 3.49 -13.39 -9.13
N ARG A 51 4.59 -12.72 -8.76
CA ARG A 51 4.56 -11.59 -7.82
C ARG A 51 3.96 -10.33 -8.43
N ARG A 52 3.77 -10.28 -9.75
CA ARG A 52 3.13 -9.15 -10.44
C ARG A 52 1.74 -8.83 -9.87
N GLN A 53 1.02 -9.81 -9.34
CA GLN A 53 -0.30 -9.61 -8.72
C GLN A 53 -0.28 -8.70 -7.48
N TYR A 54 0.89 -8.51 -6.86
CA TYR A 54 1.08 -7.65 -5.70
C TYR A 54 1.49 -6.23 -6.07
N LEU A 55 1.73 -5.96 -7.36
CA LEU A 55 2.10 -4.65 -7.86
C LEU A 55 0.85 -3.98 -8.43
N TRP A 56 0.40 -2.93 -7.75
CA TRP A 56 -0.82 -2.19 -8.07
C TRP A 56 -0.49 -0.82 -8.66
N SER A 57 -1.36 -0.30 -9.51
CA SER A 57 -1.37 1.12 -9.87
C SER A 57 -2.26 1.91 -8.89
N ASP A 58 -2.16 3.24 -8.91
CA ASP A 58 -3.09 4.12 -8.20
C ASP A 58 -4.56 3.80 -8.49
N SER A 59 -4.87 3.51 -9.75
CA SER A 59 -6.24 3.15 -10.16
C SER A 59 -6.70 1.84 -9.53
N MET A 60 -5.82 0.84 -9.42
CA MET A 60 -6.16 -0.41 -8.75
C MET A 60 -6.40 -0.21 -7.25
N LEU A 61 -5.55 0.57 -6.58
CA LEU A 61 -5.77 0.92 -5.17
C LEU A 61 -7.13 1.61 -4.97
N ASP A 62 -7.43 2.61 -5.80
CA ASP A 62 -8.69 3.35 -5.79
C ASP A 62 -9.90 2.43 -6.00
N GLN A 63 -9.82 1.48 -6.93
CA GLN A 63 -10.86 0.47 -7.15
C GLN A 63 -11.07 -0.43 -5.92
N GLN A 64 -10.00 -0.89 -5.26
CA GLN A 64 -10.11 -1.73 -4.06
C GLN A 64 -10.76 -0.97 -2.91
N ILE A 65 -10.38 0.29 -2.71
CA ILE A 65 -11.00 1.15 -1.69
C ILE A 65 -12.48 1.36 -2.00
N LYS A 66 -12.85 1.68 -3.24
CA LYS A 66 -14.25 1.87 -3.68
C LYS A 66 -15.08 0.60 -3.56
N ALA A 67 -14.48 -0.57 -3.76
CA ALA A 67 -15.13 -1.86 -3.56
C ALA A 67 -15.41 -2.16 -2.07
N GLY A 68 -14.96 -1.31 -1.14
CA GLY A 68 -15.14 -1.49 0.29
C GLY A 68 -14.20 -2.54 0.89
N GLN A 69 -13.12 -2.87 0.19
CA GLN A 69 -12.11 -3.81 0.67
C GLN A 69 -11.43 -3.25 1.92
N ALA A 70 -11.47 -4.02 3.02
CA ALA A 70 -10.70 -3.68 4.20
C ALA A 70 -9.20 -3.84 3.93
N LEU A 71 -8.43 -2.76 4.08
CA LEU A 71 -6.98 -2.70 3.82
C LEU A 71 -6.29 -1.62 4.66
N VAL A 72 -4.97 -1.77 4.82
CA VAL A 72 -4.11 -0.78 5.49
C VAL A 72 -3.15 -0.22 4.45
N VAL A 73 -3.09 1.10 4.31
CA VAL A 73 -2.10 1.78 3.46
C VAL A 73 -1.04 2.43 4.34
N LEU A 74 0.23 2.23 4.00
CA LEU A 74 1.37 2.97 4.54
C LEU A 74 1.91 3.87 3.43
N ALA A 75 2.06 5.15 3.74
CA ALA A 75 2.61 6.14 2.82
C ALA A 75 3.66 7.00 3.54
N ARG A 76 4.52 7.69 2.80
CA ARG A 76 5.35 8.75 3.41
C ARG A 76 4.42 9.80 4.02
N SER A 77 4.87 10.46 5.08
CA SER A 77 4.01 11.44 5.75
C SER A 77 3.53 12.51 4.78
N ASN A 78 2.21 12.75 4.77
CA ASN A 78 1.50 13.67 3.89
C ASN A 78 1.59 13.36 2.37
N SER A 79 2.04 12.16 1.98
CA SER A 79 2.15 11.80 0.55
C SER A 79 0.89 11.14 -0.02
N PHE A 80 -0.07 10.79 0.82
CA PHE A 80 -1.32 10.15 0.41
C PHE A 80 -2.53 10.89 1.00
N THR A 81 -3.43 11.32 0.13
CA THR A 81 -4.61 12.10 0.52
C THR A 81 -5.87 11.38 0.08
N PRO A 82 -6.41 10.45 0.90
CA PRO A 82 -7.62 9.74 0.55
C PRO A 82 -8.83 10.67 0.63
N HIS A 83 -9.65 10.70 -0.42
CA HIS A 83 -10.89 11.48 -0.48
C HIS A 83 -12.10 10.67 0.03
N TYR A 84 -11.88 9.81 1.02
CA TYR A 84 -12.84 8.82 1.49
C TYR A 84 -13.31 9.14 2.91
N ALA A 85 -14.62 9.12 3.15
CA ALA A 85 -15.21 9.50 4.43
C ALA A 85 -14.90 8.52 5.59
N ASN A 86 -14.58 7.26 5.28
CA ASN A 86 -14.39 6.18 6.26
C ASN A 86 -12.93 5.75 6.36
N VAL A 87 -12.03 6.70 6.61
CA VAL A 87 -10.59 6.44 6.80
C VAL A 87 -10.16 6.92 8.17
N GLN A 88 -9.55 6.02 8.94
CA GLN A 88 -8.81 6.39 10.13
C GLN A 88 -7.34 6.56 9.77
N VAL A 89 -6.73 7.69 10.18
CA VAL A 89 -5.33 8.00 9.89
C VAL A 89 -4.53 8.08 11.19
N LEU A 90 -3.37 7.43 11.23
CA LEU A 90 -2.35 7.61 12.26
C LEU A 90 -1.13 8.29 11.63
N HIS A 91 -0.76 9.44 12.18
CA HIS A 91 0.37 10.22 11.69
C HIS A 91 1.64 9.93 12.49
N TYR A 92 2.75 9.67 11.79
CA TYR A 92 4.07 9.53 12.37
C TYR A 92 5.06 10.43 11.63
N ARG A 93 6.24 10.63 12.23
CA ARG A 93 7.25 11.58 11.72
C ARG A 93 7.64 11.34 10.26
N ASN A 94 7.73 10.09 9.83
CA ASN A 94 8.25 9.71 8.51
C ASN A 94 7.21 9.01 7.63
N TYR A 95 6.07 8.62 8.19
CA TYR A 95 5.05 7.85 7.49
C TYR A 95 3.69 8.07 8.13
N ASP A 96 2.64 7.86 7.35
CA ASP A 96 1.27 7.82 7.82
C ASP A 96 0.69 6.42 7.58
N VAL A 97 -0.26 6.01 8.43
CA VAL A 97 -0.96 4.73 8.32
C VAL A 97 -2.45 5.00 8.18
N TYR A 98 -3.03 4.52 7.10
CA TYR A 98 -4.44 4.70 6.76
C TYR A 98 -5.16 3.38 6.86
N PHE A 99 -6.19 3.34 7.70
CA PHE A 99 -7.04 2.17 7.87
C PHE A 99 -8.33 2.40 7.08
N PHE A 100 -8.47 1.64 6.00
CA PHE A 100 -9.70 1.53 5.25
C PHE A 100 -10.42 0.32 5.78
N ASN A 101 -11.48 0.54 6.52
CA ASN A 101 -12.27 -0.54 7.07
C ASN A 101 -13.74 -0.21 6.83
N THR A 102 -14.51 -1.20 6.37
CA THR A 102 -15.97 -1.16 6.45
C THR A 102 -16.39 -1.40 7.90
N ILE A 103 -15.85 -0.61 8.84
CA ILE A 103 -16.47 -0.49 10.16
C ILE A 103 -17.72 0.35 9.90
N GLY A 104 -18.83 -0.33 9.64
CA GLY A 104 -20.15 0.26 9.88
C GLY A 104 -20.15 0.93 11.26
N PRO A 105 -20.95 1.98 11.46
CA PRO A 105 -20.84 2.85 12.63
C PRO A 105 -20.70 2.02 13.90
N VAL A 106 -19.68 2.35 14.71
CA VAL A 106 -19.54 1.82 16.07
C VAL A 106 -20.88 2.09 16.76
N GLN A 107 -21.68 1.04 16.96
CA GLN A 107 -22.85 1.17 17.82
C GLN A 107 -22.33 1.47 19.22
N LYS A 108 -22.89 2.56 19.75
CA LYS A 108 -22.53 3.30 20.97
C LYS A 108 -22.16 2.44 22.17
#